data_AF-A0AAW6ZQD3-F1
#
_entry.id   AF-A0AAW6ZQD3-F1
#
_cell.length_a   1.000
_cell.length_b   1.000
_cell.length_c   1.000
_cell.angle_alpha   90.00
_cell.angle_beta   90.00
_cell.angle_gamma   90.00
#
_symmetry.space_group_name_H-M   'P 1'
#
loop_
_entity.id
_entity.type
_entity.pdbx_description
1 polymer ?
#
loop_
_entity_poly.entity_id
_entity_poly.type
_entity_poly.pdbx_seq_one_letter_code
_entity_poly.pdbx_strand_id
1 'polypeptide(L)' 'MSTFFITGPLIVFLIFVAPLWLFLHYRSKRKADSALSSQDLERLQVLSEKAEAMQSRVETLERILDAESPTWRRKYE' A
#
# COMPACT_ATOMS: atom_id res chain seq x y z
N MET A 1 -20.34 5.99 50.60
CA MET A 1 -20.16 4.51 50.62
C MET A 1 -20.68 3.82 49.35
N SER A 2 -21.52 4.45 48.52
CA SER A 2 -22.08 3.86 47.29
C SER A 2 -21.14 3.85 46.08
N THR A 3 -20.20 4.78 45.99
CA THR A 3 -19.28 4.90 44.85
C THR A 3 -18.34 3.70 44.69
N PHE A 4 -17.92 3.08 45.79
CA PHE A 4 -17.02 1.92 45.76
C PHE A 4 -17.61 0.69 45.04
N PHE A 5 -18.93 0.49 45.12
CA PHE A 5 -19.61 -0.63 44.46
C PHE A 5 -19.65 -0.50 42.94
N ILE A 6 -19.58 0.72 42.42
CA ILE A 6 -19.57 1.00 40.98
C ILE A 6 -18.13 1.08 40.47
N THR A 7 -17.25 1.73 41.23
CA THR A 7 -15.85 1.95 40.85
C THR A 7 -15.05 0.65 40.78
N GLY A 8 -15.29 -0.32 41.69
CA GLY A 8 -14.57 -1.61 41.68
C GLY A 8 -14.72 -2.39 40.37
N PRO A 9 -15.96 -2.74 39.95
CA PRO A 9 -16.20 -3.42 38.68
C PRO A 9 -15.71 -2.62 37.46
N LEU A 10 -15.83 -1.30 37.51
CA LEU A 10 -15.40 -0.42 36.42
C LEU A 10 -13.88 -0.41 36.23
N ILE A 11 -13.10 -0.41 37.32
CA ILE A 11 -11.63 -0.52 37.26
C ILE A 11 -11.22 -1.87 36.66
N VAL A 12 -11.84 -2.97 37.12
CA VAL A 12 -11.55 -4.31 36.58
C VAL A 12 -11.87 -4.35 35.08
N PHE A 13 -13.03 -3.85 34.67
CA PHE A 13 -13.40 -3.75 33.26
C PHE A 13 -12.36 -2.95 32.45
N LEU A 14 -11.91 -1.80 32.94
CA LEU A 14 -10.88 -0.99 32.26
C LEU A 14 -9.55 -1.74 32.14
N ILE A 15 -9.12 -2.48 33.17
CA ILE A 15 -7.88 -3.26 33.14
C ILE A 15 -7.94 -4.38 32.09
N PHE A 16 -9.10 -4.95 31.80
CA PHE A 16 -9.21 -6.00 30.77
C PHE A 16 -9.49 -5.42 29.38
N VAL A 17 -10.43 -4.48 29.28
CA VAL A 17 -10.91 -3.97 27.99
C VAL A 17 -9.96 -2.96 27.39
N ALA A 18 -9.35 -2.07 28.19
CA ALA A 18 -8.42 -1.07 27.64
C ALA A 18 -7.17 -1.71 27.01
N PRO A 19 -6.50 -2.72 27.63
CA PRO A 19 -5.38 -3.40 26.98
C PRO A 19 -5.79 -4.23 25.77
N LEU A 20 -6.97 -4.87 25.80
CA LEU A 20 -7.49 -5.61 24.65
C LEU A 20 -7.75 -4.65 23.46
N TRP A 21 -8.33 -3.49 23.73
CA TRP A 21 -8.55 -2.44 22.75
C TRP A 21 -7.24 -1.87 22.22
N LEU A 22 -6.28 -1.57 23.10
CA LEU A 22 -4.95 -1.10 22.71
C LEU A 22 -4.26 -2.12 21.80
N PHE A 23 -4.32 -3.42 22.15
CA PHE A 23 -3.77 -4.49 21.32
C PHE A 23 -4.42 -4.55 19.94
N LEU A 24 -5.75 -4.47 19.86
CA LEU A 24 -6.49 -4.46 18.58
C LEU A 24 -6.17 -3.20 17.76
N HIS A 25 -6.13 -2.04 18.41
CA HIS A 25 -5.83 -0.76 17.77
C HIS A 25 -4.41 -0.74 17.20
N TYR A 26 -3.43 -1.19 17.99
CA TYR A 26 -2.05 -1.27 17.54
C TYR A 26 -1.84 -2.39 16.52
N ARG A 27 -2.55 -3.51 16.60
CA ARG A 27 -2.49 -4.57 15.57
C ARG A 27 -3.08 -4.10 14.25
N SER A 28 -4.16 -3.32 14.28
CA SER A 28 -4.77 -2.73 13.08
C SER A 28 -3.84 -1.68 12.45
N LYS A 29 -3.26 -0.77 13.26
CA LYS A 29 -2.24 0.16 12.77
C LYS A 29 -1.00 -0.56 12.25
N ARG A 30 -0.52 -1.59 12.95
CA ARG A 30 0.62 -2.39 12.49
C ARG A 30 0.34 -3.14 11.19
N LYS A 31 -0.90 -3.47 10.83
CA LYS A 31 -1.22 -4.00 9.49
C LYS A 31 -1.20 -2.92 8.41
N ALA A 32 -1.45 -1.66 8.77
CA ALA A 32 -1.36 -0.53 7.85
C ALA A 32 0.08 0.00 7.72
N ASP A 33 0.86 -0.04 8.79
CA ASP A 33 2.25 0.43 8.87
C ASP A 33 3.30 -0.68 8.70
N SER A 34 2.91 -1.96 8.73
CA SER A 34 3.82 -3.05 8.38
C SER A 34 4.18 -2.87 6.92
N ALA A 35 5.47 -2.65 6.68
CA ALA A 35 6.14 -2.74 5.39
C ALA A 35 5.38 -3.65 4.42
N LEU A 36 5.15 -3.15 3.19
CA LEU A 36 4.43 -3.80 2.09
C LEU A 36 4.35 -5.30 2.30
N SER A 37 3.14 -5.84 2.40
CA SER A 37 2.94 -7.29 2.55
C SER A 37 3.74 -8.01 1.48
N SER A 38 4.18 -9.25 1.73
CA SER A 38 4.87 -10.05 0.70
C SER A 38 4.09 -10.08 -0.63
N GLN A 39 2.76 -10.07 -0.53
CA GLN A 39 1.86 -9.98 -1.68
C GLN A 39 1.90 -8.61 -2.38
N ASP A 40 2.07 -7.51 -1.64
CA ASP A 40 2.19 -6.17 -2.22
C ASP A 40 3.55 -5.96 -2.88
N LEU A 41 4.62 -6.53 -2.31
CA LEU A 41 5.94 -6.57 -2.95
C LEU A 41 5.91 -7.36 -4.26
N GLU A 42 5.27 -8.53 -4.27
CA GLU A 42 5.09 -9.34 -5.49
C GLU A 42 4.30 -8.57 -6.56
N ARG A 43 3.21 -7.89 -6.18
CA ARG A 43 2.45 -7.02 -7.10
C ARG A 43 3.31 -5.91 -7.68
N LEU A 44 4.11 -5.24 -6.86
CA LEU A 44 5.01 -4.18 -7.32
C LEU A 44 6.07 -4.71 -8.27
N GLN A 45 6.63 -5.88 -8.00
CA GLN A 45 7.59 -6.53 -8.88
C GLN A 45 6.96 -6.82 -10.26
N VAL A 46 5.76 -7.41 -10.29
CA VAL A 46 5.03 -7.67 -11.54
C VAL A 46 4.72 -6.38 -12.30
N LEU A 47 4.37 -5.29 -11.60
CA LEU A 47 4.14 -4.00 -12.23
C LEU A 47 5.44 -3.40 -12.81
N SER A 48 6.56 -3.54 -12.10
CA SER A 48 7.88 -3.10 -12.57
C SER A 48 8.30 -3.85 -13.82
N GLU A 49 8.18 -5.18 -13.84
CA GLU A 49 8.50 -6.01 -15.01
C GLU A 49 7.63 -5.64 -16.22
N LYS A 50 6.33 -5.37 -15.99
CA LYS A 50 5.44 -4.89 -17.05
C LYS A 50 5.84 -3.52 -17.57
N ALA A 51 6.24 -2.59 -16.70
CA ALA A 51 6.68 -1.27 -17.10
C ALA A 51 7.94 -1.33 -17.97
N GLU A 52 8.90 -2.17 -17.60
CA GLU A 52 10.13 -2.40 -18.38
C GLU A 52 9.82 -3.01 -19.75
N ALA A 53 8.94 -4.02 -19.80
CA ALA A 53 8.50 -4.61 -21.05
C ALA A 53 7.77 -3.59 -21.96
N MET A 54 6.94 -2.71 -21.39
CA MET A 54 6.29 -1.64 -22.15
C MET A 54 7.30 -0.62 -22.68
N GLN A 55 8.31 -0.25 -21.89
CA GLN A 55 9.34 0.68 -22.33
C GLN A 55 10.13 0.15 -23.53
N SER A 56 10.55 -1.13 -23.48
CA SER A 56 11.22 -1.79 -24.59
C SER A 56 10.35 -1.81 -25.87
N ARG A 57 9.05 -2.04 -25.71
CA ARG A 57 8.10 -1.99 -26.83
C ARG A 57 7.94 -0.60 -27.39
N VAL A 58 7.83 0.43 -26.55
CA VAL A 58 7.75 1.82 -26.99
C VAL A 58 9.01 2.21 -27.78
N GLU A 59 10.20 1.88 -27.27
CA GLU A 59 11.45 2.14 -27.99
C GLU A 59 11.47 1.44 -29.36
N THR A 60 11.00 0.18 -29.42
CA THR A 60 10.88 -0.54 -30.70
C THR A 60 9.92 0.16 -31.66
N LEU A 61 8.76 0.60 -31.17
CA LEU A 61 7.79 1.34 -31.97
C LEU A 61 8.35 2.67 -32.45
N GLU A 62 9.08 3.39 -31.60
CA GLU A 62 9.74 4.65 -31.98
C GLU A 62 10.78 4.42 -33.08
N ARG A 63 11.57 3.34 -33.00
CA ARG A 63 12.54 2.97 -34.04
C ARG A 63 11.85 2.63 -35.37
N ILE A 64 10.74 1.89 -35.33
CA ILE A 64 9.95 1.59 -36.53
C ILE A 64 9.36 2.87 -37.12
N LEU A 65 8.79 3.72 -36.27
CA LEU A 65 8.16 4.97 -36.68
C LEU A 65 9.19 5.97 -37.25
N ASP A 66 10.42 5.96 -36.74
CA ASP A 66 11.56 6.70 -37.31
C ASP A 66 11.96 6.20 -38.70
N ALA A 67 11.90 4.90 -38.93
CA ALA A 67 12.19 4.30 -40.22
C ALA A 67 11.07 4.55 -41.25
N GLU A 68 9.80 4.43 -40.85
CA GLU A 68 8.65 4.54 -41.76
C GLU A 68 8.16 5.98 -41.96
N SER A 69 8.30 6.86 -40.96
CA SER A 69 7.77 8.23 -41.01
C SER A 69 8.73 9.26 -40.39
N PRO A 70 9.91 9.53 -40.98
CA PRO A 70 10.99 10.31 -40.35
C PRO A 70 10.61 11.72 -39.84
N THR A 71 9.47 12.27 -40.26
CA THR A 71 8.96 13.59 -39.87
C THR A 71 7.94 13.55 -38.73
N TRP A 72 7.58 12.36 -38.22
CA TRP A 72 6.49 12.17 -37.26
C TRP A 72 6.64 13.00 -35.98
N ARG A 73 7.87 13.12 -35.46
CA ARG A 73 8.18 13.91 -34.26
C ARG A 73 7.88 15.41 -34.44
N ARG A 74 8.09 15.95 -35.64
CA ARG A 74 7.84 17.36 -35.97
C ARG A 74 6.36 17.71 -36.14
N LYS A 75 5.47 16.71 -36.19
CA LYS A 75 4.04 16.92 -36.41
C LYS A 75 3.28 17.23 -35.10
N TYR A 76 3.93 17.05 -33.95
CA TYR A 76 3.32 17.21 -32.62
C TYR A 76 4.10 18.17 -31.69
N GLU A 77 5.11 18.88 -32.21
CA GLU A 77 5.53 20.18 -31.64
C GLU A 77 4.55 21.27 -32.10
#